data_AF-A0A7H4PV50-F1
#
_entry.id   AF-A0A7H4PV50-F1
#
_cell.length_a   1.000
_cell.length_b   1.000
_cell.length_c   1.000
_cell.angle_alpha   90.00
_cell.angle_beta   90.00
_cell.angle_gamma   90.00
#
_symmetry.space_group_name_H-M   'P 1'
#
loop_
_entity.id
_entity.type
_entity.pdbx_description
1 polymer ?
#
loop_
_entity_poly.entity_id
_entity_poly.type
_entity_poly.pdbx_seq_one_letter_code
_entity_poly.pdbx_strand_id
1 'polypeptide(L)'
;MKPPSIRAGTHIEGVHWVAEYIETAHEIRLYREGQEVDVHNAPSALFGDEENAGSKNGADHRAAEAAVLAYLRHFVAEHDHEE
;
A
#
# COMPACT_ATOMS: atom_id res chain seq x y z
N MET A 1 2.09 -11.17 -18.57
CA MET A 1 1.77 -11.48 -17.15
C MET A 1 1.65 -10.16 -16.42
N LYS A 2 0.62 -9.95 -15.58
CA LYS A 2 0.58 -8.75 -14.73
C LYS A 2 1.72 -8.87 -13.71
N PRO A 3 2.46 -7.78 -13.41
CA PRO A 3 3.46 -7.81 -12.36
C PRO A 3 2.80 -8.20 -11.04
N PRO A 4 3.50 -8.93 -10.15
CA PRO A 4 2.99 -9.21 -8.82
C PRO A 4 2.80 -7.86 -8.10
N SER A 5 1.56 -7.64 -7.64
CA SER A 5 1.12 -6.40 -7.04
C SER A 5 0.18 -6.69 -5.87
N ILE A 6 0.28 -5.87 -4.83
CA ILE A 6 -0.48 -6.02 -3.59
C ILE A 6 -1.39 -4.82 -3.48
N ARG A 7 -2.70 -5.07 -3.45
CA ARG A 7 -3.70 -4.00 -3.47
C ARG A 7 -4.54 -4.06 -2.20
N ALA A 8 -4.54 -2.96 -1.45
CA ALA A 8 -5.35 -2.84 -0.24
C ALA A 8 -6.15 -1.53 -0.27
N GLY A 9 -7.40 -1.59 0.14
CA GLY A 9 -8.29 -0.42 0.14
C GLY A 9 -9.17 -0.34 1.38
N THR A 10 -9.58 0.88 1.71
CA THR A 10 -10.48 1.15 2.82
C THR A 10 -11.26 2.44 2.60
N HIS A 11 -12.37 2.60 3.32
CA HIS A 11 -13.10 3.86 3.30
C HIS A 11 -12.59 4.72 4.45
N ILE A 12 -12.11 5.91 4.12
CA ILE A 12 -11.65 6.92 5.08
C ILE A 12 -12.56 8.13 4.87
N GLU A 13 -13.29 8.52 5.91
CA GLU A 13 -14.22 9.67 5.87
C GLU A 13 -15.24 9.62 4.72
N GLY A 14 -15.71 8.41 4.41
CA GLY A 14 -16.66 8.18 3.32
C GLY A 14 -16.04 8.15 1.92
N VAL A 15 -14.75 8.44 1.78
CA VAL A 15 -14.00 8.35 0.52
C VAL A 15 -13.36 6.97 0.40
N HIS A 16 -13.54 6.32 -0.74
CA HIS A 16 -12.87 5.04 -1.01
C HIS A 16 -11.43 5.28 -1.43
N TRP A 17 -10.49 4.88 -0.59
CA TRP A 17 -9.06 4.97 -0.84
C TRP A 17 -8.48 3.59 -1.10
N VAL A 18 -7.56 3.50 -2.05
CA VAL A 18 -6.87 2.25 -2.39
C VAL A 18 -5.40 2.51 -2.64
N ALA A 19 -4.53 1.70 -2.05
CA ALA A 19 -3.12 1.65 -2.35
C ALA A 19 -2.80 0.35 -3.11
N GLU A 20 -1.99 0.47 -4.17
CA GLU A 20 -1.48 -0.64 -4.95
C GLU A 20 0.05 -0.59 -4.95
N TYR A 21 0.68 -1.58 -4.32
CA TYR A 21 2.12 -1.76 -4.33
C TYR A 21 2.54 -2.66 -5.49
N ILE A 22 3.52 -2.22 -6.28
CA ILE A 22 4.09 -2.93 -7.42
C ILE A 22 5.46 -3.49 -7.02
N GLU A 23 5.54 -4.79 -6.78
CA GLU A 23 6.78 -5.44 -6.29
C GLU A 23 7.96 -5.27 -7.24
N THR A 24 7.72 -5.27 -8.55
CA THR A 24 8.78 -5.19 -9.56
C THR A 24 9.44 -3.81 -9.65
N ALA A 25 8.69 -2.75 -9.34
CA ALA A 25 9.17 -1.38 -9.41
C ALA A 25 9.46 -0.79 -8.03
N HIS A 26 9.01 -1.46 -6.97
CA HIS A 26 9.02 -0.94 -5.60
C HIS A 26 8.28 0.41 -5.51
N GLU A 27 7.16 0.51 -6.21
CA GLU A 27 6.32 1.72 -6.25
C GLU A 27 4.99 1.44 -5.57
N ILE A 28 4.42 2.48 -4.94
CA ILE A 28 3.05 2.46 -4.43
C ILE A 28 2.22 3.50 -5.18
N ARG A 29 1.04 3.09 -5.63
CA ARG A 29 0.09 3.92 -6.35
C ARG A 29 -1.14 4.12 -5.49
N LEU A 30 -1.58 5.36 -5.37
CA LEU A 30 -2.72 5.73 -4.55
C LEU A 30 -3.89 6.12 -5.43
N TYR A 31 -5.04 5.56 -5.12
CA TYR A 31 -6.29 5.80 -5.80
C TYR A 31 -7.31 6.36 -4.82
N ARG A 32 -7.93 7.48 -5.18
CA ARG A 32 -9.06 8.09 -4.48
C ARG A 32 -10.31 7.95 -5.36
N GLU A 33 -11.34 7.30 -4.85
CA GLU A 33 -12.57 6.96 -5.60
C GLU A 33 -12.31 6.27 -6.95
N GLY A 34 -11.23 5.49 -7.01
CA GLY A 34 -10.80 4.78 -8.23
C GLY A 34 -9.99 5.63 -9.22
N GLN A 35 -9.75 6.92 -8.94
CA GLN A 35 -8.84 7.76 -9.71
C GLN A 35 -7.45 7.75 -9.08
N GLU A 36 -6.40 7.55 -9.89
CA GLU A 36 -5.01 7.68 -9.43
C GLU A 36 -4.76 9.14 -9.01
N VAL A 37 -4.32 9.33 -7.78
CA VAL A 37 -4.03 10.66 -7.21
C VAL A 37 -2.56 10.86 -6.90
N ASP A 38 -1.82 9.77 -6.67
CA ASP A 38 -0.40 9.84 -6.38
C ASP A 38 0.34 8.54 -6.75
N VAL A 39 1.62 8.66 -7.08
CA VAL A 39 2.52 7.55 -7.38
C VAL A 39 3.94 7.90 -6.91
N HIS A 40 4.52 7.05 -6.09
CA HIS A 40 5.87 7.23 -5.57
C HIS A 40 6.52 5.91 -5.17
N ASN A 41 7.80 5.97 -4.87
CA ASN A 41 8.54 4.80 -4.39
C ASN A 41 8.02 4.39 -3.01
N ALA A 42 7.75 3.09 -2.83
CA ALA A 42 7.40 2.55 -1.53
C ALA A 42 8.54 2.81 -0.53
N PRO A 43 8.23 3.11 0.73
CA PRO A 43 9.26 3.23 1.75
C PRO A 43 9.94 1.87 1.95
N SER A 44 11.26 1.86 2.12
CA SER A 44 12.04 0.63 2.33
C SER A 44 11.58 -0.15 3.58
N ALA A 45 11.01 0.56 4.56
CA ALA A 45 10.45 -0.03 5.78
C ALA A 45 8.99 -0.51 5.63
N LEU A 46 8.38 -0.47 4.43
CA LEU A 46 6.95 -0.77 4.23
C LEU A 46 6.56 -2.15 4.78
N PHE A 47 7.38 -3.17 4.55
CA PHE A 47 7.13 -4.54 4.99
C PHE A 47 7.91 -4.94 6.26
N GLY A 48 8.55 -3.96 6.92
CA GLY A 48 9.47 -4.20 8.03
C GLY A 48 10.86 -4.66 7.59
N ASP A 49 11.88 -4.27 8.36
CA ASP A 49 13.26 -4.77 8.24
C ASP A 49 13.36 -6.16 8.91
N GLU A 50 12.49 -7.10 8.52
CA GLU A 50 12.69 -8.49 8.91
C GLU A 50 13.50 -9.15 7.80
N GLU A 51 14.83 -9.05 7.94
CA GLU A 51 15.77 -9.84 7.17
C GLU A 51 15.28 -11.30 7.12
N ASN A 52 14.83 -11.74 5.94
CA ASN A 52 14.58 -13.15 5.62
C ASN A 52 13.42 -13.85 6.35
N ALA A 53 12.19 -13.32 6.29
CA ALA A 53 11.01 -14.18 6.43
C ALA A 53 10.72 -14.92 5.11
N GLY A 54 11.56 -15.90 4.77
CA GLY A 54 11.36 -16.80 3.65
C GLY A 54 10.12 -17.66 3.82
N SER A 55 8.96 -17.17 3.38
CA SER A 55 7.81 -18.02 3.06
C SER A 55 6.96 -17.37 1.98
N LYS A 56 6.68 -18.14 0.94
CA LYS A 56 5.67 -17.80 -0.09
C LYS A 56 4.31 -18.34 0.34
N ASN A 57 3.88 -18.07 1.58
CA ASN A 57 2.60 -18.56 2.08
C ASN A 57 1.53 -17.45 2.04
N GLY A 58 0.25 -17.84 2.00
CA GLY A 58 -0.85 -16.88 2.00
C GLY A 58 -0.93 -15.99 3.25
N ALA A 59 -0.18 -16.33 4.31
CA ALA A 59 0.00 -15.48 5.49
C ALA A 59 0.86 -14.25 5.17
N ASP A 60 1.91 -14.41 4.37
CA ASP A 60 2.79 -13.33 3.92
C ASP A 60 2.04 -12.35 3.02
N HIS A 61 1.13 -12.85 2.17
CA HIS A 61 0.26 -11.98 1.36
C HIS A 61 -0.65 -11.11 2.22
N ARG A 62 -1.32 -11.69 3.23
CA ARG A 62 -2.18 -10.92 4.13
C ARG A 62 -1.41 -9.93 5.02
N ALA A 63 -0.20 -10.28 5.45
CA ALA A 63 0.68 -9.36 6.15
C ALA A 63 1.06 -8.17 5.26
N ALA A 64 1.38 -8.44 3.99
CA ALA A 64 1.71 -7.40 3.03
C ALA A 64 0.51 -6.50 2.69
N GLU A 65 -0.70 -7.07 2.53
CA GLU A 65 -1.93 -6.27 2.39
C GLU A 65 -2.16 -5.37 3.62
N ALA A 66 -1.93 -5.88 4.83
CA ALA A 66 -2.06 -5.10 6.05
C ALA A 66 -1.03 -3.96 6.14
N ALA A 67 0.21 -4.20 5.69
CA ALA A 67 1.25 -3.19 5.60
C ALA A 67 0.90 -2.07 4.60
N VAL A 68 0.46 -2.44 3.40
CA VAL A 68 -0.02 -1.49 2.38
C VAL A 68 -1.23 -0.69 2.89
N LEU A 69 -2.12 -1.32 3.65
CA LEU A 69 -3.26 -0.64 4.25
C LEU A 69 -2.85 0.34 5.36
N ALA A 70 -1.89 -0.05 6.22
CA ALA A 70 -1.36 0.81 7.26
C ALA A 70 -0.67 2.04 6.64
N TYR A 71 0.12 1.83 5.59
CA TYR A 71 0.70 2.89 4.79
C TYR A 71 -0.37 3.85 4.25
N LEU A 72 -1.42 3.33 3.61
CA LEU A 72 -2.50 4.14 3.06
C LEU A 72 -3.15 5.03 4.11
N ARG A 73 -3.43 4.48 5.30
CA ARG A 73 -4.03 5.23 6.40
C ARG A 73 -3.10 6.35 6.89
N HIS A 74 -1.80 6.08 6.96
CA HIS A 74 -0.83 7.09 7.36
C HIS A 74 -0.72 8.21 6.33
N PHE A 75 -0.62 7.86 5.04
CA PHE A 75 -0.61 8.82 3.94
C PHE A 75 -1.83 9.73 3.99
N VAL A 76 -3.04 9.16 4.11
CA VAL A 76 -4.26 9.96 4.15
C VAL A 76 -4.29 10.84 5.39
N ALA A 77 -3.85 10.35 6.55
CA ALA A 77 -3.77 11.17 7.76
C ALA A 77 -2.76 12.34 7.64
N GLU A 78 -1.66 12.17 6.91
CA GLU A 78 -0.68 13.25 6.69
C GLU A 78 -1.14 14.25 5.63
N HIS A 79 -1.77 13.80 4.55
CA HIS A 79 -2.20 14.63 3.42
C HIS A 79 -3.58 15.28 3.60
N ASP A 80 -4.44 14.76 4.48
CA ASP A 80 -5.72 15.41 4.83
C ASP A 80 -5.53 16.57 5.82
N HIS A 81 -4.37 16.64 6.48
CA HIS A 81 -4.01 17.68 7.45
C HIS A 81 -3.54 19.02 6.82
N GLU A 82 -3.87 19.31 5.56
CA GLU A 82 -3.77 20.67 4.99
C GLU A 82 -5.06 21.46 5.28
N GLU A 83 -5.13 22.07 6.47
CA GLU A 83 -6.01 23.22 6.78
C GLU A 83 -5.34 24.57 6.47
#